data_AF-A0A7Y3GU39-F1
#
_entry.id   AF-A0A7Y3GU39-F1
#
_cell.length_a   1.000
_cell.length_b   1.000
_cell.length_c   1.000
_cell.angle_alpha   90.00
_cell.angle_beta   90.00
_cell.angle_gamma   90.00
#
_symmetry.space_group_name_H-M   'P 1'
#
loop_
_entity.id
_entity.type
_entity.pdbx_description
1 polymer ?
#
loop_
_entity_poly.entity_id
_entity_poly.type
_entity_poly.pdbx_seq_one_letter_code
_entity_poly.pdbx_strand_id
1 'polypeptide(L)'
;MTPTSILVLISCYFLVLIIISYFTGKEDSNDAFFKANKSAPWYLVAFGMIGASLSGVTFISVPGAVEANQFGYLQVVFGYFFGYLIIAYVLLPLYYRLNLVSIYTYLKDRFGPTSYKTGSVAFLVSRTVGAAFRLFLVAKVLQLLVFDQFGVPFLVTVIITIGLIWLYTFKGGIKTIIFTDTLQTIFMLVSVVVTIVFLSNALGLEGIKEIVDYTESSALSKVFFFSDSNDPQYFFKSFLSGIFITITMT
;
A
#
# COMPACT_ATOMS: atom_id res chain seq x y z
N MET A 1 -25.41 -2.85 -2.72
CA MET A 1 -25.21 -3.53 -1.43
C MET A 1 -25.80 -2.66 -0.33
N THR A 2 -26.42 -3.22 0.71
CA THR A 2 -26.94 -2.43 1.83
C THR A 2 -25.81 -2.09 2.81
N PRO A 3 -25.90 -0.98 3.58
CA PRO A 3 -24.91 -0.64 4.61
C PRO A 3 -24.66 -1.76 5.61
N THR A 4 -25.73 -2.48 5.97
CA THR A 4 -25.67 -3.61 6.90
C THR A 4 -24.79 -4.73 6.36
N SER A 5 -24.87 -5.05 5.06
CA SER A 5 -23.99 -6.05 4.45
C SER A 5 -22.52 -5.62 4.49
N ILE A 6 -22.23 -4.32 4.32
CA ILE A 6 -20.87 -3.79 4.41
C ILE A 6 -20.34 -3.90 5.84
N LEU A 7 -21.15 -3.53 6.85
CA LEU A 7 -20.78 -3.66 8.26
C LEU A 7 -20.55 -5.11 8.67
N VAL A 8 -21.38 -6.05 8.21
CA VAL A 8 -21.20 -7.49 8.46
C VAL A 8 -19.88 -7.97 7.84
N LEU A 9 -19.60 -7.60 6.58
CA LEU A 9 -18.36 -7.99 5.92
C LEU A 9 -17.12 -7.44 6.64
N ILE A 10 -17.14 -6.16 7.04
CA ILE A 10 -16.07 -5.54 7.83
C ILE A 10 -15.90 -6.28 9.16
N SER A 11 -17.00 -6.55 9.86
CA SER A 11 -16.96 -7.24 11.16
C SER A 11 -16.39 -8.66 11.04
N CYS A 12 -16.81 -9.43 10.04
CA CYS A 12 -16.25 -10.75 9.74
C CYS A 12 -14.75 -10.67 9.43
N TYR A 13 -14.33 -9.68 8.63
CA TYR A 13 -12.92 -9.46 8.29
C TYR A 13 -12.07 -9.18 9.54
N PHE A 14 -12.48 -8.23 10.39
CA PHE A 14 -11.77 -7.94 11.64
C PHE A 14 -11.78 -9.12 12.61
N LEU A 15 -12.85 -9.90 12.65
CA LEU A 15 -12.92 -11.11 13.46
C LEU A 15 -11.90 -12.16 13.00
N VAL A 16 -11.72 -12.35 11.69
CA VAL A 16 -10.67 -13.20 11.13
C VAL A 16 -9.27 -12.69 11.53
N LEU A 17 -9.03 -11.37 11.44
CA LEU A 17 -7.74 -10.80 11.86
C LEU A 17 -7.46 -11.00 13.35
N ILE A 18 -8.46 -10.80 14.21
CA ILE A 18 -8.34 -11.00 15.65
C ILE A 18 -8.05 -12.47 15.97
N ILE A 19 -8.74 -13.40 15.29
CA ILE A 19 -8.49 -14.84 15.43
C ILE A 19 -7.06 -15.17 15.05
N ILE A 20 -6.58 -14.70 13.90
CA ILE A 20 -5.19 -14.90 13.46
C ILE A 20 -4.23 -14.36 14.52
N SER A 21 -4.44 -13.11 14.95
CA SER A 21 -3.63 -12.45 15.97
C SER A 21 -3.57 -13.22 17.29
N TYR A 22 -4.70 -13.77 17.74
CA TYR A 22 -4.77 -14.59 18.95
C TYR A 22 -3.96 -15.89 18.82
N PHE A 23 -4.00 -16.55 17.65
CA PHE A 23 -3.26 -17.79 17.42
C PHE A 23 -1.76 -17.56 17.16
N THR A 24 -1.38 -16.42 16.58
CA THR A 24 0.02 -16.09 16.26
C THR A 24 0.75 -15.30 17.35
N GLY A 25 0.02 -14.63 18.25
CA GLY A 25 0.55 -13.72 19.28
C GLY A 25 1.05 -14.39 20.58
N LYS A 26 1.53 -15.63 20.54
CA LYS A 26 1.91 -16.40 21.75
C LYS A 26 3.34 -16.17 22.26
N GLU A 27 4.11 -15.24 21.69
CA GLU A 27 5.52 -15.04 22.05
C GLU A 27 5.85 -13.55 22.24
N ASP A 28 5.98 -13.11 23.50
CA ASP A 28 6.14 -11.70 23.91
C ASP A 28 7.61 -11.24 24.04
N SER A 29 8.54 -11.83 23.27
CA SER A 29 9.94 -11.39 23.28
C SER A 29 10.18 -10.28 22.24
N ASN A 30 11.06 -9.30 22.54
CA ASN A 30 11.46 -8.27 21.56
C ASN A 30 12.04 -8.90 20.27
N ASP A 31 12.71 -10.05 20.36
CA ASP A 31 13.20 -10.75 19.16
C ASP A 31 12.08 -11.43 18.36
N ALA A 32 11.04 -11.96 19.02
CA ALA A 32 9.85 -12.45 18.33
C ALA A 32 9.04 -11.29 17.72
N PHE A 33 8.96 -10.16 18.43
CA PHE A 33 8.23 -8.96 18.01
C PHE A 33 8.93 -8.23 16.85
N PHE A 34 10.26 -8.05 16.88
CA PHE A 34 11.01 -7.27 15.88
C PHE A 34 11.72 -8.11 14.81
N LYS A 35 11.94 -9.41 15.03
CA LYS A 35 12.67 -10.26 14.07
C LYS A 35 11.91 -11.50 13.64
N ALA A 36 10.73 -11.78 14.20
CA ALA A 36 10.01 -13.04 13.99
C ALA A 36 10.92 -14.29 14.14
N ASN A 37 11.89 -14.24 15.07
CA ASN A 37 12.94 -15.25 15.26
C ASN A 37 13.76 -15.62 13.99
N LYS A 38 13.78 -14.75 12.96
CA LYS A 38 14.40 -15.02 11.64
C LYS A 38 13.88 -16.29 10.94
N SER A 39 12.75 -16.85 11.36
CA SER A 39 12.22 -18.12 10.86
C SER A 39 11.04 -17.95 9.90
N ALA A 40 10.69 -16.71 9.54
CA ALA A 40 9.61 -16.44 8.60
C ALA A 40 10.03 -16.89 7.18
N PRO A 41 9.21 -17.70 6.48
CA PRO A 41 9.51 -18.09 5.12
C PRO A 41 9.60 -16.86 4.21
N TRP A 42 10.72 -16.71 3.50
CA TRP A 42 11.01 -15.50 2.71
C TRP A 42 9.93 -15.19 1.67
N TYR A 43 9.28 -16.22 1.11
CA TYR A 43 8.21 -16.05 0.13
C TYR A 43 6.91 -15.49 0.73
N LEU A 44 6.60 -15.83 2.00
CA LEU A 44 5.45 -15.23 2.71
C LEU A 44 5.72 -13.77 3.02
N VAL A 45 6.95 -13.46 3.44
CA VAL A 45 7.37 -12.06 3.66
C VAL A 45 7.31 -11.29 2.36
N ALA A 46 7.90 -11.80 1.28
CA ALA A 46 7.88 -11.16 -0.03
C ALA A 46 6.46 -10.93 -0.55
N PHE A 47 5.57 -11.92 -0.39
CA PHE A 47 4.18 -11.79 -0.82
C PHE A 47 3.39 -10.79 0.05
N GLY A 48 3.49 -10.88 1.38
CA GLY A 48 2.85 -9.91 2.28
C GLY A 48 3.34 -8.48 2.06
N MET A 49 4.63 -8.30 1.72
CA MET A 49 5.19 -6.99 1.38
C MET A 49 4.55 -6.35 0.15
N ILE A 50 3.96 -7.13 -0.77
CA ILE A 50 3.19 -6.58 -1.90
C ILE A 50 2.00 -5.78 -1.36
N GLY A 51 1.21 -6.38 -0.46
CA GLY A 51 0.10 -5.70 0.21
C GLY A 51 0.55 -4.48 1.00
N ALA A 52 1.67 -4.58 1.74
CA ALA A 52 2.20 -3.46 2.51
C ALA A 52 2.68 -2.29 1.62
N SER A 53 3.10 -2.56 0.39
CA SER A 53 3.49 -1.53 -0.59
C SER A 53 2.30 -0.82 -1.24
N LEU A 54 1.14 -1.48 -1.26
CA LEU A 54 -0.11 -0.97 -1.80
C LEU A 54 -0.97 -0.39 -0.69
N SER A 55 -1.88 0.51 -1.03
CA SER A 55 -2.79 1.12 -0.06
C SER A 55 -4.17 1.33 -0.67
N GLY A 56 -5.18 1.55 0.16
CA GLY A 56 -6.51 1.97 -0.30
C GLY A 56 -6.46 3.24 -1.16
N VAL A 57 -5.47 4.12 -0.93
CA VAL A 57 -5.21 5.29 -1.78
C VAL A 57 -4.82 4.84 -3.18
N THR A 58 -3.84 3.95 -3.32
CA THR A 58 -3.42 3.42 -4.62
C THR A 58 -4.58 2.73 -5.32
N PHE A 59 -5.35 1.91 -4.59
CA PHE A 59 -6.44 1.11 -5.12
C PHE A 59 -7.58 1.96 -5.72
N ILE A 60 -7.87 3.13 -5.13
CA ILE A 60 -8.93 4.04 -5.60
C ILE A 60 -8.36 5.07 -6.59
N SER A 61 -7.23 5.69 -6.25
CA SER A 61 -6.71 6.84 -7.00
C SER A 61 -6.06 6.46 -8.32
N VAL A 62 -5.41 5.29 -8.46
CA VAL A 62 -4.77 4.91 -9.72
C VAL A 62 -5.80 4.67 -10.83
N PRO A 63 -6.86 3.86 -10.62
CA PRO A 63 -7.94 3.75 -11.61
C PRO A 63 -8.65 5.08 -11.85
N GLY A 64 -8.93 5.86 -10.79
CA GLY A 64 -9.57 7.17 -10.92
C GLY A 64 -8.74 8.19 -11.70
N ALA A 65 -7.41 8.04 -11.73
CA ALA A 65 -6.53 8.91 -12.49
C ALA A 65 -6.50 8.59 -13.99
N VAL A 66 -7.02 7.43 -14.44
CA VAL A 66 -6.99 7.02 -15.85
C VAL A 66 -7.76 7.98 -16.75
N GLU A 67 -8.86 8.57 -16.26
CA GLU A 67 -9.63 9.55 -17.03
C GLU A 67 -8.79 10.78 -17.42
N ALA A 68 -7.97 11.27 -16.49
CA ALA A 68 -7.14 12.46 -16.71
C ALA A 68 -5.75 12.15 -17.30
N ASN A 69 -5.17 11.00 -16.93
CA ASN A 69 -3.77 10.67 -17.20
C ASN A 69 -3.60 9.40 -18.05
N GLN A 70 -4.69 8.79 -18.54
CA GLN A 70 -4.64 7.55 -19.30
C GLN A 70 -3.86 6.48 -18.50
N PHE A 71 -3.10 5.60 -19.16
CA PHE A 71 -2.24 4.62 -18.48
C PHE A 71 -0.82 5.16 -18.20
N GLY A 72 -0.61 6.48 -18.23
CA GLY A 72 0.70 7.10 -18.05
C GLY A 72 1.39 6.76 -16.73
N TYR A 73 0.63 6.43 -15.67
CA TYR A 73 1.16 5.97 -14.38
C TYR A 73 2.00 4.70 -14.49
N LEU A 74 1.74 3.84 -15.48
CA LEU A 74 2.50 2.60 -15.68
C LEU A 74 3.98 2.87 -16.00
N GLN A 75 4.32 4.03 -16.56
CA GLN A 75 5.71 4.46 -16.75
C GLN A 75 6.44 4.63 -15.42
N VAL A 76 5.75 5.14 -14.38
CA VAL A 76 6.28 5.24 -13.01
C VAL A 76 6.45 3.84 -12.40
N VAL A 77 5.49 2.94 -12.64
CA VAL A 77 5.57 1.54 -12.18
C VAL A 77 6.78 0.82 -12.79
N PHE A 78 7.08 1.03 -14.08
CA PHE A 78 8.32 0.52 -14.67
C PHE A 78 9.56 1.11 -13.99
N GLY A 79 9.53 2.39 -13.62
CA GLY A 79 10.59 3.00 -12.81
C GLY A 79 10.78 2.31 -11.45
N TYR A 80 9.68 1.94 -10.77
CA TYR A 80 9.76 1.23 -9.48
C TYR A 80 10.55 -0.08 -9.58
N PHE A 81 10.37 -0.84 -10.66
CA PHE A 81 11.11 -2.08 -10.89
C PHE A 81 12.64 -1.86 -10.83
N PHE A 82 13.15 -0.87 -11.57
CA PHE A 82 14.57 -0.55 -11.56
C PHE A 82 15.03 0.08 -10.23
N GLY A 83 14.18 0.86 -9.57
CA GLY A 83 14.42 1.35 -8.22
C GLY A 83 14.66 0.21 -7.22
N TYR A 84 13.82 -0.84 -7.27
CA TYR A 84 14.00 -2.03 -6.43
C TYR A 84 15.27 -2.81 -6.75
N LEU A 85 15.72 -2.86 -8.02
CA LEU A 85 17.02 -3.44 -8.36
C LEU A 85 18.17 -2.67 -7.70
N ILE A 86 18.14 -1.34 -7.72
CA ILE A 86 19.15 -0.50 -7.06
C ILE A 86 19.13 -0.76 -5.54
N ILE A 87 17.95 -0.83 -4.93
CA ILE A 87 17.82 -1.14 -3.51
C ILE A 87 18.42 -2.52 -3.20
N ALA A 88 18.05 -3.56 -3.95
CA ALA A 88 18.47 -4.93 -3.70
C ALA A 88 19.98 -5.14 -3.88
N TYR A 89 20.59 -4.54 -4.90
CA TYR A 89 21.98 -4.80 -5.27
C TYR A 89 22.98 -3.74 -4.76
N VAL A 90 22.53 -2.55 -4.37
CA VAL A 90 23.40 -1.45 -3.95
C VAL A 90 23.13 -1.04 -2.51
N LEU A 91 21.88 -0.68 -2.18
CA LEU A 91 21.57 -0.10 -0.87
C LEU A 91 21.51 -1.17 0.23
N LEU A 92 20.85 -2.29 -0.02
CA LEU A 92 20.72 -3.38 0.95
C LEU A 92 22.10 -3.92 1.38
N PRO A 93 23.04 -4.26 0.47
CA PRO A 93 24.38 -4.72 0.88
C PRO A 93 25.15 -3.68 1.70
N LEU A 94 24.98 -2.38 1.39
CA LEU A 94 25.58 -1.28 2.12
C LEU A 94 25.03 -1.19 3.55
N TYR A 95 23.70 -1.22 3.72
CA TYR A 95 23.04 -1.11 5.02
C TYR A 95 23.39 -2.27 5.94
N TYR A 96 23.47 -3.49 5.39
CA TYR A 96 23.90 -4.68 6.13
C TYR A 96 25.37 -4.57 6.55
N ARG A 97 26.25 -4.09 5.67
CA ARG A 97 27.68 -3.89 6.01
C ARG A 97 27.86 -2.88 7.15
N LEU A 98 27.04 -1.82 7.16
CA LEU A 98 27.08 -0.77 8.17
C LEU A 98 26.31 -1.12 9.46
N ASN A 99 25.64 -2.28 9.52
CA ASN A 99 24.80 -2.71 10.65
C ASN A 99 23.81 -1.64 11.13
N LEU A 100 23.22 -0.91 10.19
CA LEU A 100 22.30 0.18 10.50
C LEU A 100 20.95 -0.38 10.98
N VAL A 101 20.50 0.07 12.15
CA VAL A 101 19.13 -0.17 12.62
C VAL A 101 18.12 0.73 11.88
N SER A 102 18.56 1.92 11.47
CA SER A 102 17.78 2.89 10.71
C SER A 102 18.69 3.58 9.69
N ILE A 103 18.18 3.85 8.50
CA ILE A 103 18.91 4.60 7.47
C ILE A 103 19.33 6.00 7.97
N TYR A 104 18.58 6.58 8.91
CA TYR A 104 18.92 7.89 9.47
C TYR A 104 20.12 7.82 10.41
N THR A 105 20.42 6.67 11.01
CA THR A 105 21.62 6.48 11.84
C THR A 105 22.89 6.71 11.01
N TYR A 106 22.86 6.42 9.71
CA TYR A 106 23.95 6.78 8.80
C TYR A 106 24.26 8.28 8.81
N LEU A 107 23.23 9.13 8.90
CA LEU A 107 23.41 10.59 8.97
C LEU A 107 24.15 11.01 10.24
N LYS A 108 23.94 10.28 11.34
CA LYS A 108 24.64 10.53 12.60
C LYS A 108 26.14 10.32 12.43
N ASP A 109 26.52 9.18 11.84
CA ASP A 109 27.92 8.80 11.70
C ASP A 109 28.63 9.62 10.62
N ARG A 110 27.90 10.00 9.55
CA ARG A 110 28.48 10.71 8.41
C ARG A 110 28.50 12.24 8.55
N PHE A 111 27.49 12.82 9.20
CA PHE A 111 27.25 14.28 9.24
C PHE A 111 26.98 14.81 10.65
N GLY A 112 26.86 13.94 11.65
CA GLY A 112 26.69 14.32 13.05
C GLY A 112 25.24 14.30 13.55
N PRO A 113 25.05 14.57 14.84
CA PRO A 113 23.76 14.38 15.53
C PRO A 113 22.65 15.32 15.04
N THR A 114 22.99 16.52 14.55
CA THR A 114 22.01 17.46 14.01
C THR A 114 21.33 16.88 12.77
N SER A 115 22.11 16.39 11.80
CA SER A 115 21.58 15.77 10.57
C SER A 115 20.74 14.53 10.87
N TYR A 116 21.16 13.71 11.83
CA TYR A 116 20.36 12.58 12.32
C TYR A 116 18.98 13.01 12.82
N LYS A 117 18.94 14.00 13.71
CA LYS A 117 17.69 14.49 14.31
C LYS A 117 16.79 15.11 13.24
N THR A 118 17.33 15.96 12.37
CA THR A 118 16.56 16.59 11.29
C THR A 118 15.99 15.55 10.32
N GLY A 119 16.79 14.59 9.88
CA GLY A 119 16.32 13.52 8.99
C GLY A 119 15.24 12.65 9.62
N SER A 120 15.43 12.26 10.89
CA SER A 120 14.47 11.44 11.64
C SER A 120 13.16 12.17 11.88
N VAL A 121 13.20 13.45 12.26
CA VAL A 121 11.99 14.27 12.46
C VAL A 121 11.25 14.48 11.16
N ALA A 122 11.96 14.81 10.07
CA ALA A 122 11.35 14.95 8.75
C ALA A 122 10.64 13.67 8.31
N PHE A 123 11.26 12.50 8.53
CA PHE A 123 10.64 11.20 8.29
C PHE A 123 9.39 10.97 9.13
N LEU A 124 9.46 11.20 10.44
CA LEU A 124 8.31 10.99 11.33
C LEU A 124 7.13 11.88 10.93
N VAL A 125 7.39 13.15 10.60
CA VAL A 125 6.36 14.07 10.11
C VAL A 125 5.79 13.56 8.78
N SER A 126 6.62 13.27 7.78
CA SER A 126 6.14 12.81 6.46
C SER A 126 5.32 11.52 6.58
N ARG A 127 5.77 10.58 7.41
CA ARG A 127 5.10 9.31 7.64
C ARG A 127 3.78 9.48 8.37
N THR A 128 3.72 10.39 9.35
CA THR A 128 2.49 10.71 10.08
C THR A 128 1.46 11.35 9.16
N VAL A 129 1.86 12.34 8.36
CA VAL A 129 0.95 12.98 7.38
C VAL A 129 0.45 11.97 6.35
N GLY A 130 1.35 11.15 5.81
CA GLY A 130 0.96 10.10 4.85
C GLY A 130 0.00 9.07 5.45
N ALA A 131 0.21 8.65 6.70
CA ALA A 131 -0.70 7.75 7.39
C ALA A 131 -2.07 8.39 7.67
N ALA A 132 -2.10 9.66 8.10
CA ALA A 132 -3.33 10.40 8.33
C ALA A 132 -4.16 10.55 7.05
N PHE A 133 -3.53 10.85 5.91
CA PHE A 133 -4.23 10.97 4.63
C PHE A 133 -4.83 9.63 4.16
N ARG A 134 -4.08 8.53 4.29
CA ARG A 134 -4.61 7.19 3.99
C ARG A 134 -5.82 6.86 4.86
N LEU A 135 -5.75 7.15 6.16
CA LEU A 135 -6.86 6.94 7.09
C LEU A 135 -8.06 7.80 6.72
N PHE A 136 -7.84 9.08 6.41
CA PHE A 136 -8.89 9.99 5.97
C PHE A 136 -9.66 9.45 4.77
N LEU A 137 -8.95 8.95 3.74
CA LEU A 137 -9.59 8.40 2.55
C LEU A 137 -10.47 7.19 2.90
N VAL A 138 -9.94 6.24 3.69
CA VAL A 138 -10.69 5.04 4.11
C VAL A 138 -11.91 5.42 4.94
N ALA A 139 -11.75 6.33 5.91
CA ALA A 139 -12.84 6.82 6.74
C ALA A 139 -13.91 7.54 5.90
N LYS A 140 -13.52 8.29 4.86
CA LYS A 140 -14.46 8.98 3.97
C LYS A 140 -15.26 8.01 3.11
N VAL A 141 -14.64 6.95 2.61
CA VAL A 141 -15.35 5.88 1.88
C VAL A 141 -16.36 5.18 2.80
N LEU A 142 -15.95 4.84 4.03
CA LEU A 142 -16.83 4.22 5.01
C LEU A 142 -17.98 5.17 5.43
N GLN A 143 -17.70 6.47 5.55
CA GLN A 143 -18.71 7.48 5.79
C GLN A 143 -19.78 7.46 4.69
N LEU A 144 -19.36 7.59 3.44
CA LEU A 144 -20.24 7.70 2.29
C LEU A 144 -21.11 6.45 2.09
N LEU A 145 -20.50 5.27 2.19
CA LEU A 145 -21.19 4.02 1.89
C LEU A 145 -22.05 3.49 3.03
N VAL A 146 -21.77 3.90 4.28
CA VAL A 146 -22.41 3.32 5.47
C VAL A 146 -22.99 4.40 6.37
N PHE A 147 -22.12 5.22 6.98
CA PHE A 147 -22.50 6.04 8.13
C PHE A 147 -23.38 7.25 7.79
N ASP A 148 -23.28 7.80 6.56
CA ASP A 148 -24.18 8.84 6.07
C ASP A 148 -25.64 8.36 6.06
N GLN A 149 -25.88 7.08 5.74
CA GLN A 149 -27.24 6.51 5.72
C GLN A 149 -27.84 6.34 7.12
N PHE A 150 -27.00 6.32 8.15
CA PHE A 150 -27.40 6.25 9.55
C PHE A 150 -27.35 7.62 10.25
N GLY A 151 -27.03 8.71 9.53
CA GLY A 151 -26.90 10.05 10.10
C GLY A 151 -25.74 10.21 11.11
N VAL A 152 -24.73 9.34 11.03
CA VAL A 152 -23.58 9.36 11.96
C VAL A 152 -22.59 10.45 11.53
N PRO A 153 -22.18 11.36 12.43
CA PRO A 153 -21.22 12.41 12.08
C PRO A 153 -19.84 11.85 11.70
N PHE A 154 -19.16 12.51 10.75
CA PHE A 154 -17.85 12.07 10.25
C PHE A 154 -16.78 11.88 11.34
N LEU A 155 -16.80 12.73 12.38
CA LEU A 155 -15.88 12.61 13.52
C LEU A 155 -16.02 11.25 14.21
N VAL A 156 -17.24 10.73 14.36
CA VAL A 156 -17.51 9.43 14.97
C VAL A 156 -16.96 8.30 14.10
N THR A 157 -17.13 8.38 12.79
CA THR A 157 -16.54 7.42 11.82
C THR A 157 -15.03 7.36 11.92
N VAL A 158 -14.37 8.52 12.04
CA VAL A 158 -12.91 8.58 12.22
C VAL A 158 -12.50 7.91 13.54
N ILE A 159 -13.18 8.20 14.65
CA ILE A 159 -12.90 7.57 15.96
C ILE A 159 -13.07 6.05 15.88
N ILE A 160 -14.16 5.56 15.29
CA ILE A 160 -14.40 4.12 15.11
C ILE A 160 -13.28 3.49 14.28
N THR A 161 -12.90 4.13 13.18
CA THR A 161 -11.85 3.62 12.28
C THR A 161 -10.50 3.53 13.01
N ILE A 162 -10.12 4.57 13.76
CA ILE A 162 -8.90 4.57 14.59
C ILE A 162 -8.98 3.48 15.66
N GLY A 163 -10.11 3.35 16.35
CA GLY A 163 -10.30 2.34 17.38
C GLY A 163 -10.17 0.91 16.86
N LEU A 164 -10.76 0.63 15.69
CA LEU A 164 -10.61 -0.67 15.02
C LEU A 164 -9.17 -0.95 14.65
N ILE A 165 -8.47 0.03 14.06
CA ILE A 165 -7.04 -0.10 13.71
C ILE A 165 -6.22 -0.40 14.97
N TRP A 166 -6.38 0.41 15.99
CA TRP A 166 -5.64 0.27 17.24
C TRP A 166 -5.86 -1.10 17.88
N LEU A 167 -7.10 -1.61 17.89
CA LEU A 167 -7.46 -2.88 18.52
C LEU A 167 -6.71 -4.08 17.93
N TYR A 168 -6.54 -4.16 16.61
CA TYR A 168 -5.80 -5.28 16.01
C TYR A 168 -4.29 -5.03 15.94
N THR A 169 -3.83 -3.77 15.89
CA THR A 169 -2.39 -3.46 15.85
C THR A 169 -1.73 -3.54 17.22
N PHE A 170 -2.42 -3.16 18.31
CA PHE A 170 -1.84 -3.08 19.65
C PHE A 170 -1.40 -4.45 20.19
N LYS A 171 -2.01 -5.54 19.71
CA LYS A 171 -1.70 -6.92 20.14
C LYS A 171 -0.91 -7.75 19.11
N GLY A 172 -0.51 -7.17 17.97
CA GLY A 172 0.13 -7.91 16.88
C GLY A 172 1.63 -7.61 16.75
N GLY A 173 2.50 -8.57 17.11
CA GLY A 173 3.92 -8.50 16.74
C GLY A 173 4.18 -8.81 15.27
N ILE A 174 5.43 -8.72 14.78
CA ILE A 174 5.76 -8.93 13.36
C ILE A 174 5.29 -10.29 12.82
N LYS A 175 5.26 -11.35 13.65
CA LYS A 175 4.69 -12.65 13.24
C LYS A 175 3.23 -12.52 12.81
N THR A 176 2.40 -11.83 13.60
CA THR A 176 1.00 -11.57 13.25
C THR A 176 0.90 -10.72 11.98
N ILE A 177 1.74 -9.69 11.87
CA ILE A 177 1.74 -8.77 10.72
C ILE A 177 1.98 -9.51 9.41
N ILE A 178 2.94 -10.43 9.36
CA ILE A 178 3.25 -11.20 8.12
C ILE A 178 2.01 -11.96 7.62
N PHE A 179 1.25 -12.61 8.51
CA PHE A 179 0.05 -13.33 8.13
C PHE A 179 -1.09 -12.39 7.75
N THR A 180 -1.29 -11.30 8.49
CA THR A 180 -2.34 -10.33 8.16
C THR A 180 -2.07 -9.63 6.84
N ASP A 181 -0.81 -9.29 6.54
CA ASP A 181 -0.41 -8.64 5.28
C ASP A 181 -0.55 -9.59 4.10
N THR A 182 -0.21 -10.87 4.30
CA THR A 182 -0.45 -11.92 3.28
C THR A 182 -1.93 -12.02 2.95
N LEU A 183 -2.79 -12.09 3.97
CA LEU A 183 -4.24 -12.18 3.77
C LEU A 183 -4.82 -10.91 3.11
N GLN A 184 -4.36 -9.73 3.53
CA GLN A 184 -4.73 -8.45 2.91
C GLN A 184 -4.34 -8.40 1.43
N THR A 185 -3.13 -8.87 1.10
CA THR A 185 -2.66 -8.96 -0.28
C THR A 185 -3.58 -9.85 -1.11
N ILE A 186 -3.95 -11.03 -0.60
CA ILE A 186 -4.88 -11.95 -1.27
C ILE A 186 -6.22 -11.26 -1.51
N PHE A 187 -6.83 -10.66 -0.49
CA PHE A 187 -8.13 -10.01 -0.62
C PHE A 187 -8.11 -8.85 -1.61
N MET A 188 -7.03 -8.07 -1.64
CA MET A 188 -6.86 -6.99 -2.60
C MET A 188 -6.76 -7.52 -4.04
N LEU A 189 -5.95 -8.56 -4.29
CA LEU A 189 -5.83 -9.16 -5.61
C LEU A 189 -7.14 -9.79 -6.09
N VAL A 190 -7.82 -10.53 -5.20
CA VAL A 190 -9.14 -11.09 -5.47
C VAL A 190 -10.15 -9.97 -5.78
N SER A 191 -10.12 -8.87 -5.03
CA SER A 191 -11.01 -7.73 -5.29
C SER A 191 -10.80 -7.16 -6.69
N VAL A 192 -9.55 -7.03 -7.17
CA VAL A 192 -9.28 -6.55 -8.54
C VAL A 192 -9.88 -7.49 -9.57
N VAL A 193 -9.63 -8.80 -9.44
CA VAL A 193 -10.17 -9.81 -10.37
C VAL A 193 -11.69 -9.78 -10.38
N VAL A 194 -12.31 -9.76 -9.20
CA VAL A 194 -13.76 -9.70 -9.03
C VAL A 194 -14.32 -8.42 -9.65
N THR A 195 -13.70 -7.26 -9.43
CA THR A 195 -14.10 -5.99 -10.06
C THR A 195 -14.04 -6.07 -11.58
N ILE A 196 -12.96 -6.61 -12.15
CA ILE A 196 -12.82 -6.77 -13.62
C ILE A 196 -13.94 -7.65 -14.17
N VAL A 197 -14.23 -8.80 -13.52
CA VAL A 197 -15.30 -9.71 -13.95
C VAL A 197 -16.70 -9.07 -13.85
N PHE A 198 -16.98 -8.33 -12.78
CA PHE A 198 -18.27 -7.64 -12.66
C PHE A 198 -18.44 -6.56 -13.73
N LEU A 199 -17.38 -5.80 -14.02
CA LEU A 199 -17.40 -4.77 -15.06
C LEU A 199 -17.50 -5.40 -16.46
N SER A 200 -16.77 -6.47 -16.75
CA SER A 200 -16.85 -7.15 -18.05
C SER A 200 -18.26 -7.68 -18.29
N ASN A 201 -18.87 -8.33 -17.30
CA ASN A 201 -20.25 -8.82 -17.40
C ASN A 201 -21.26 -7.67 -17.58
N ALA A 202 -21.07 -6.56 -16.88
CA ALA A 202 -21.94 -5.38 -17.01
C ALA A 202 -21.82 -4.72 -18.40
N LEU A 203 -20.66 -4.82 -19.04
CA LEU A 203 -20.40 -4.34 -20.40
C LEU A 203 -20.73 -5.38 -21.49
N GLY A 204 -21.13 -6.59 -21.11
CA GLY A 204 -21.40 -7.69 -22.05
C GLY A 204 -20.15 -8.23 -22.75
N LEU A 205 -18.96 -8.07 -22.14
CA LEU A 205 -17.70 -8.60 -22.67
C LEU A 205 -17.49 -10.03 -22.16
N GLU A 206 -17.35 -10.98 -23.07
CA GLU A 206 -17.16 -12.39 -22.78
C GLU A 206 -15.69 -12.81 -22.95
N GLY A 207 -15.08 -13.22 -21.84
CA GLY A 207 -13.71 -13.75 -21.83
C GLY A 207 -12.61 -12.68 -21.88
N ILE A 208 -11.37 -13.13 -21.63
CA ILE A 208 -10.21 -12.24 -21.46
C ILE A 208 -9.88 -11.48 -22.76
N LYS A 209 -10.06 -12.12 -23.92
CA LYS A 209 -9.72 -11.52 -25.20
C LYS A 209 -10.55 -10.27 -25.48
N GLU A 210 -11.87 -10.33 -25.29
CA GLU A 210 -12.74 -9.18 -25.51
C GLU A 210 -12.45 -8.03 -24.54
N ILE A 211 -12.09 -8.36 -23.29
CA ILE A 211 -11.65 -7.35 -22.30
C ILE A 211 -10.39 -6.64 -22.78
N VAL A 212 -9.41 -7.38 -23.29
CA VAL A 212 -8.15 -6.82 -23.82
C VAL A 212 -8.43 -5.96 -25.05
N ASP A 213 -9.15 -6.50 -26.04
CA ASP A 213 -9.49 -5.79 -27.28
C ASP A 213 -10.27 -4.48 -26.99
N TYR A 214 -11.24 -4.54 -26.08
CA TYR A 214 -12.00 -3.37 -25.62
C TYR A 214 -11.09 -2.34 -24.95
N THR A 215 -10.17 -2.79 -24.09
CA THR A 215 -9.25 -1.89 -23.37
C THR A 215 -8.25 -1.25 -24.33
N GLU A 216 -7.64 -2.02 -25.23
CA GLU A 216 -6.65 -1.50 -26.19
C GLU A 216 -7.26 -0.50 -27.18
N SER A 217 -8.51 -0.72 -27.60
CA SER A 217 -9.22 0.22 -28.50
C SER A 217 -9.59 1.56 -27.82
N SER A 218 -9.57 1.62 -26.49
CA SER A 218 -9.84 2.85 -25.75
C SER A 218 -8.70 3.85 -25.92
N ALA A 219 -9.05 5.11 -26.18
CA ALA A 219 -8.07 6.20 -26.17
C ALA A 219 -7.38 6.36 -24.80
N LEU A 220 -7.97 5.85 -23.71
CA LEU A 220 -7.40 5.92 -22.36
C LEU A 220 -6.28 4.89 -22.09
N SER A 221 -6.05 3.94 -23.00
CA SER A 221 -5.06 2.87 -22.82
C SER A 221 -3.62 3.29 -23.11
N LYS A 222 -3.39 4.53 -23.57
CA LYS A 222 -2.06 5.03 -23.89
C LYS A 222 -1.16 5.01 -22.65
N VAL A 223 -0.06 4.26 -22.75
CA VAL A 223 0.94 4.11 -21.68
C VAL A 223 2.09 5.10 -21.84
N PHE A 224 2.65 5.21 -23.05
CA PHE A 224 3.93 5.87 -23.26
C PHE A 224 3.79 7.27 -23.86
N PHE A 225 4.48 8.24 -23.27
CA PHE A 225 4.44 9.65 -23.68
C PHE A 225 5.84 10.16 -23.99
N PHE A 226 6.21 10.17 -25.27
CA PHE A 226 7.54 10.58 -25.75
C PHE A 226 7.57 11.90 -26.52
N SER A 227 6.40 12.48 -26.78
CA SER A 227 6.24 13.56 -27.78
C SER A 227 6.64 14.95 -27.27
N ASP A 228 6.41 15.26 -25.99
CA ASP A 228 6.67 16.58 -25.44
C ASP A 228 7.42 16.47 -24.11
N SER A 229 8.62 17.05 -24.04
CA SER A 229 9.43 17.08 -22.83
C SER A 229 8.84 17.98 -21.74
N ASN A 230 7.88 18.86 -22.04
CA ASN A 230 7.19 19.68 -21.05
C ASN A 230 5.98 18.96 -20.44
N ASP A 231 5.48 17.90 -21.08
CA ASP A 231 4.41 17.06 -20.54
C ASP A 231 4.81 16.53 -19.14
N PRO A 232 3.95 16.67 -18.12
CA PRO A 232 4.16 16.03 -16.81
C PRO A 232 4.30 14.50 -16.90
N GLN A 233 3.69 13.88 -17.92
CA GLN A 233 3.70 12.43 -18.16
C GLN A 233 4.85 11.98 -19.07
N TYR A 234 5.75 12.88 -19.46
CA TYR A 234 6.88 12.55 -20.33
C TYR A 234 7.67 11.36 -19.77
N PHE A 235 7.89 10.34 -20.62
CA PHE A 235 8.39 9.03 -20.22
C PHE A 235 9.60 9.12 -19.29
N PHE A 236 10.63 9.87 -19.66
CA PHE A 236 11.86 9.94 -18.86
C PHE A 236 11.62 10.60 -17.51
N LYS A 237 10.71 11.59 -17.41
CA LYS A 237 10.35 12.19 -16.11
C LYS A 237 9.64 11.17 -15.23
N SER A 238 8.60 10.52 -15.75
CA SER A 238 7.80 9.55 -15.00
C SER A 238 8.61 8.31 -14.61
N PHE A 239 9.42 7.78 -15.53
CA PHE A 239 10.27 6.62 -15.32
C PHE A 239 11.36 6.90 -14.28
N LEU A 240 12.12 8.00 -14.42
CA LEU A 240 13.12 8.39 -13.43
C LEU A 240 12.48 8.72 -12.08
N SER A 241 11.32 9.41 -12.10
CA SER A 241 10.55 9.67 -10.88
C SER A 241 10.21 8.36 -10.16
N GLY A 242 9.77 7.32 -10.88
CA GLY A 242 9.54 6.00 -10.29
C GLY A 242 10.78 5.46 -9.59
N ILE A 243 11.94 5.45 -10.25
CA ILE A 243 13.21 4.98 -9.65
C ILE A 243 13.52 5.71 -8.35
N PHE A 244 13.49 7.06 -8.37
CA PHE A 244 13.84 7.88 -7.22
C PHE A 244 12.79 7.84 -6.11
N ILE A 245 11.50 7.71 -6.45
CA ILE A 245 10.43 7.51 -5.46
C ILE A 245 10.72 6.24 -4.66
N THR A 246 11.05 5.13 -5.34
CA THR A 246 11.34 3.88 -4.62
C THR A 246 12.56 4.04 -3.72
N ILE A 247 13.67 4.59 -4.24
CA ILE A 247 14.91 4.79 -3.48
C ILE A 247 14.72 5.69 -2.26
N THR A 248 13.87 6.72 -2.36
CA THR A 248 13.65 7.69 -1.27
C THR A 248 12.60 7.23 -0.26
N MET A 249 11.69 6.32 -0.64
CA MET A 249 10.65 5.78 0.24
C MET A 249 11.09 4.55 1.05
N THR A 250 12.14 3.84 0.63
CA THR A 250 12.78 2.73 1.39
C THR A 250 13.97 3.18 2.21
#